data_AF-A0A2G9V3C9-F1
#
_entry.id   AF-A0A2G9V3C9-F1
#
_cell.length_a   1.000
_cell.length_b   1.000
_cell.length_c   1.000
_cell.angle_alpha   90.00
_cell.angle_beta   90.00
_cell.angle_gamma   90.00
#
_symmetry.space_group_name_H-M   'P 1'
#
loop_
_entity.id
_entity.type
_entity.pdbx_description
1 polymer ?
#
loop_
_entity_poly.entity_id
_entity_poly.type
_entity_poly.pdbx_seq_one_letter_code
_entity_poly.pdbx_strand_id
1 'polypeptide(L)'
;MMSCHPADGHELTAVAAAGVASDRACIKSNGTFRASLSEEDVLGCCAVCGNCYGGDPLKALVYWVNEGIVTGGRDGCRPYSFDRSCGVPCSPATFFGAEKNRICVRRCQDIYYQNKYDEDKHYGVFQPYPLEDFDKRIIYWHVVRLIGWGQAEDGSHYWTAINSFGEHWGDSGVFKINADWMEKYGLEYEAALV
;
A
#
# COMPACT_ATOMS: atom_id res chain seq x y z
N MET A 1 -3.03 -10.69 1.07
CA MET A 1 -3.30 -11.24 2.42
C MET A 1 -3.60 -10.06 3.35
N MET A 2 -4.87 -9.74 3.64
CA MET A 2 -5.24 -8.49 4.34
C MET A 2 -6.16 -8.77 5.53
N SER A 3 -5.91 -8.12 6.67
CA SER A 3 -6.76 -8.24 7.86
C SER A 3 -6.78 -6.98 8.75
N CYS A 4 -7.02 -5.79 8.15
CA CYS A 4 -7.74 -4.68 8.80
C CYS A 4 -9.01 -4.42 7.97
N HIS A 5 -10.07 -5.23 8.08
CA HIS A 5 -11.38 -4.91 7.49
C HIS A 5 -12.53 -5.38 8.37
N PRO A 6 -13.44 -4.45 8.71
CA PRO A 6 -14.87 -4.67 8.68
C PRO A 6 -15.42 -4.04 7.39
N ALA A 7 -15.51 -4.81 6.31
CA ALA A 7 -16.29 -4.54 5.09
C ALA A 7 -16.07 -3.24 4.27
N ASP A 8 -15.36 -2.21 4.74
CA ASP A 8 -15.18 -0.94 4.02
C ASP A 8 -13.70 -0.48 4.03
N GLY A 9 -13.24 0.07 2.91
CA GLY A 9 -11.84 0.22 2.50
C GLY A 9 -10.96 1.20 3.30
N HIS A 10 -10.42 0.80 4.46
CA HIS A 10 -9.78 1.77 5.36
C HIS A 10 -8.26 1.62 5.64
N GLU A 11 -7.53 0.67 5.06
CA GLU A 11 -6.04 0.57 5.17
C GLU A 11 -5.31 0.71 3.82
N LEU A 12 -6.04 1.14 2.80
CA LEU A 12 -5.62 1.07 1.40
C LEU A 12 -4.34 1.85 1.12
N THR A 13 -4.11 2.91 1.90
CA THR A 13 -2.93 3.77 1.81
C THR A 13 -1.63 3.01 2.08
N ALA A 14 -1.51 2.34 3.23
CA ALA A 14 -0.26 1.69 3.62
C ALA A 14 0.05 0.50 2.70
N VAL A 15 -0.99 -0.28 2.37
CA VAL A 15 -0.88 -1.42 1.47
C VAL A 15 -0.49 -0.98 0.05
N ALA A 16 -1.15 0.05 -0.49
CA ALA A 16 -0.83 0.54 -1.82
C ALA A 16 0.59 1.14 -1.87
N ALA A 17 0.96 1.97 -0.90
CA ALA A 17 2.28 2.59 -0.85
C ALA A 17 3.40 1.55 -0.69
N ALA A 18 3.27 0.62 0.25
CA ALA A 18 4.25 -0.46 0.44
C ALA A 18 4.31 -1.39 -0.78
N GLY A 19 3.18 -1.65 -1.44
CA GLY A 19 3.12 -2.41 -2.69
C GLY A 19 3.88 -1.72 -3.82
N VAL A 20 3.62 -0.44 -4.07
CA VAL A 20 4.35 0.37 -5.07
C VAL A 20 5.84 0.40 -4.75
N ALA A 21 6.18 0.58 -3.47
CA ALA A 21 7.55 0.62 -3.00
C ALA A 21 8.28 -0.72 -3.24
N SER A 22 7.61 -1.84 -2.99
CA SER A 22 8.13 -3.20 -3.24
C SER A 22 8.41 -3.44 -4.72
N ASP A 23 7.45 -3.10 -5.58
CA ASP A 23 7.60 -3.26 -7.03
C ASP A 23 8.79 -2.44 -7.56
N ARG A 24 8.92 -1.21 -7.08
CA ARG A 24 9.99 -0.31 -7.52
C ARG A 24 11.34 -0.72 -6.99
N ALA A 25 11.42 -1.25 -5.78
CA ALA A 25 12.65 -1.87 -5.27
C ALA A 25 13.06 -3.08 -6.14
N CYS A 26 12.09 -3.90 -6.56
CA CYS A 26 12.32 -5.01 -7.50
C CYS A 26 12.82 -4.50 -8.87
N ILE A 27 12.14 -3.51 -9.47
CA ILE A 27 12.53 -2.93 -10.76
C ILE A 27 13.92 -2.31 -10.71
N LYS A 28 14.19 -1.46 -9.70
CA LYS A 28 15.48 -0.78 -9.52
C LYS A 28 16.63 -1.75 -9.34
N SER A 29 16.37 -2.89 -8.68
CA SER A 29 17.36 -3.93 -8.43
C SER A 29 17.47 -4.95 -9.57
N ASN A 30 16.81 -4.70 -10.71
CA ASN A 30 16.74 -5.62 -11.85
C ASN A 30 16.26 -7.04 -11.45
N GLY A 31 15.25 -7.11 -10.59
CA GLY A 31 14.63 -8.35 -10.11
C GLY A 31 15.40 -9.09 -9.00
N THR A 32 16.51 -8.54 -8.49
CA THR A 32 17.27 -9.20 -7.41
C THR A 32 16.62 -9.02 -6.04
N PHE A 33 15.99 -7.88 -5.79
CA PHE A 33 15.13 -7.67 -4.63
C PHE A 33 13.72 -8.22 -4.92
N ARG A 34 13.26 -9.16 -4.08
CA ARG A 34 11.94 -9.82 -4.24
C ARG A 34 11.12 -9.86 -2.97
N ALA A 35 11.56 -9.16 -1.91
CA ALA A 35 10.82 -9.08 -0.67
C ALA A 35 9.69 -8.05 -0.78
N SER A 36 8.64 -8.22 0.02
CA SER A 36 7.65 -7.17 0.24
C SER A 36 8.16 -6.19 1.29
N LEU A 37 7.82 -4.91 1.13
CA LEU A 37 8.03 -3.88 2.16
C LEU A 37 6.84 -3.85 3.12
N SER A 38 7.10 -3.45 4.36
CA SER A 38 6.18 -3.62 5.48
C SER A 38 5.09 -2.55 5.54
N GLU A 39 3.85 -2.99 5.39
CA GLU A 39 2.65 -2.18 5.67
C GLU A 39 2.56 -1.83 7.16
N GLU A 40 2.98 -2.75 8.03
CA GLU A 40 2.99 -2.56 9.49
C GLU A 40 3.95 -1.44 9.91
N ASP A 41 5.11 -1.32 9.25
CA ASP A 41 6.05 -0.24 9.53
C ASP A 41 5.46 1.13 9.14
N VAL A 42 4.75 1.21 8.02
CA VAL A 42 4.06 2.44 7.61
C VAL A 42 2.95 2.78 8.59
N LEU A 43 2.04 1.85 8.88
CA LEU A 43 0.93 2.09 9.81
C LEU A 43 1.36 2.37 11.24
N GLY A 44 2.39 1.67 11.71
CA GLY A 44 2.84 1.74 13.09
C GLY A 44 3.70 2.97 13.36
N CYS A 45 4.57 3.35 12.41
CA CYS A 45 5.62 4.33 12.64
C CYS A 45 5.48 5.66 11.89
N CYS A 46 4.64 5.73 10.86
CA CYS A 46 4.34 7.02 10.23
C CYS A 46 3.16 7.72 10.92
N ALA A 47 3.47 8.67 11.80
CA ALA A 47 2.48 9.39 12.60
C ALA A 47 1.44 10.20 11.78
N VAL A 48 1.73 10.49 10.51
CA VAL A 48 0.88 11.31 9.64
C VAL A 48 0.30 10.57 8.45
N CYS A 49 0.69 9.30 8.21
CA CYS A 49 0.26 8.54 7.04
C CYS A 49 -1.17 8.01 7.16
N GLY A 50 -1.69 7.90 8.38
CA GLY A 50 -3.01 7.35 8.65
C GLY A 50 -2.97 6.12 9.54
N ASN A 51 -4.08 5.41 9.58
CA ASN A 51 -4.29 4.21 10.38
C ASN A 51 -5.31 3.28 9.69
N CYS A 52 -5.88 2.30 10.40
CA CYS A 52 -6.86 1.40 9.78
C CYS A 52 -8.25 2.01 9.54
N TYR A 53 -8.48 3.30 9.81
CA TYR A 53 -9.68 4.04 9.41
C TYR A 53 -9.50 4.85 8.13
N GLY A 54 -8.28 4.97 7.65
CA GLY A 54 -7.94 5.72 6.45
C GLY A 54 -6.56 6.33 6.57
N GLY A 55 -6.08 6.82 5.44
CA GLY A 55 -4.77 7.42 5.38
C GLY A 55 -4.59 8.28 4.14
N ASP A 56 -3.40 8.84 4.07
CA ASP A 56 -2.97 9.71 3.00
C ASP A 56 -1.84 9.00 2.21
N PRO A 57 -2.12 8.52 0.99
CA PRO A 57 -1.15 7.77 0.19
C PRO A 57 0.08 8.62 -0.15
N LEU A 58 -0.07 9.93 -0.30
CA LEU A 58 1.04 10.84 -0.52
C LEU A 58 1.98 10.81 0.68
N LYS A 59 1.45 10.93 1.90
CA LYS A 59 2.28 10.90 3.11
C LYS A 59 2.99 9.56 3.29
N ALA A 60 2.35 8.46 2.91
CA ALA A 60 3.00 7.15 2.90
C ALA A 60 4.16 7.06 1.90
N LEU A 61 4.01 7.64 0.71
CA LEU A 61 5.10 7.74 -0.28
C LEU A 61 6.21 8.69 0.19
N VAL A 62 5.87 9.81 0.82
CA VAL A 62 6.85 10.75 1.41
C VAL A 62 7.60 10.08 2.57
N TYR A 63 6.92 9.30 3.40
CA TYR A 63 7.55 8.50 4.45
C TYR A 63 8.53 7.48 3.85
N TRP A 64 8.15 6.82 2.76
CA TRP A 64 9.06 5.92 2.05
C TRP A 64 10.33 6.63 1.54
N VAL A 65 10.21 7.87 1.05
CA VAL A 65 11.38 8.66 0.60
C VAL A 65 12.25 9.13 1.77
N ASN A 66 11.64 9.67 2.83
CA ASN A 66 12.39 10.36 3.88
C ASN A 66 12.89 9.42 4.99
N GLU A 67 12.08 8.43 5.37
CA GLU A 67 12.34 7.55 6.52
C GLU A 67 12.64 6.11 6.09
N GLY A 68 12.21 5.72 4.88
CA GLY A 68 12.35 4.37 4.37
C GLY A 68 11.38 3.38 5.02
N ILE A 69 11.18 2.24 4.35
CA ILE A 69 10.31 1.16 4.83
C ILE A 69 11.15 -0.11 4.95
N VAL A 70 11.00 -0.84 6.05
CA VAL A 70 11.66 -2.13 6.25
C VAL A 70 10.96 -3.26 5.48
N THR A 71 11.62 -4.40 5.31
CA THR A 71 10.97 -5.59 4.74
C THR A 71 9.82 -6.07 5.63
N GLY A 72 8.77 -6.57 4.97
CA GLY A 72 7.56 -7.09 5.59
C GLY A 72 7.20 -8.48 5.05
N GLY A 73 5.91 -8.80 5.08
CA GLY A 73 5.45 -10.18 4.84
C GLY A 73 5.85 -11.12 5.97
N ARG A 74 5.55 -12.42 5.82
CA ARG A 74 5.76 -13.41 6.89
C ARG A 74 7.22 -13.49 7.37
N ASP A 75 8.16 -13.40 6.43
CA ASP A 75 9.57 -13.68 6.68
C ASP A 75 10.45 -12.40 6.70
N GLY A 76 9.87 -11.20 6.59
CA GLY A 76 10.59 -9.92 6.61
C GLY A 76 10.80 -9.36 8.01
N CYS A 77 11.42 -8.18 8.12
CA CYS A 77 11.70 -7.53 9.40
C CYS A 77 10.42 -7.24 10.21
N ARG A 78 9.39 -6.66 9.59
CA ARG A 78 8.12 -6.27 10.25
C ARG A 78 6.93 -6.93 9.54
N PRO A 79 6.52 -8.14 9.94
CA PRO A 79 5.31 -8.75 9.42
C PRO A 79 4.06 -7.95 9.83
N TYR A 80 3.02 -8.03 9.01
CA TYR A 80 1.72 -7.46 9.34
C TYR A 80 1.16 -8.12 10.61
N SER A 81 0.78 -7.29 11.60
CA SER A 81 0.48 -7.76 12.96
C SER A 81 -0.89 -8.43 13.12
N PHE A 82 -1.77 -8.34 12.11
CA PHE A 82 -3.09 -8.94 12.20
C PHE A 82 -3.09 -10.42 11.84
N ASP A 83 -3.65 -11.19 12.75
CA ASP A 83 -3.85 -12.61 12.59
C ASP A 83 -5.03 -12.91 11.67
N ARG A 84 -4.77 -13.62 10.57
CA ARG A 84 -5.82 -14.08 9.65
C ARG A 84 -6.74 -15.14 10.26
N SER A 85 -6.37 -15.69 11.41
CA SER A 85 -7.20 -16.64 12.14
C SER A 85 -8.53 -16.04 12.62
N CYS A 86 -8.66 -14.71 12.72
CA CYS A 86 -9.92 -14.07 13.10
C CYS A 86 -10.99 -14.03 12.01
N GLY A 87 -10.71 -14.59 10.83
CA GLY A 87 -11.60 -14.56 9.67
C GLY A 87 -11.35 -13.36 8.78
N VAL A 88 -11.88 -13.39 7.55
CA VAL A 88 -11.78 -12.26 6.62
C VAL A 88 -13.20 -11.98 6.11
N PRO A 89 -13.90 -10.94 6.63
CA PRO A 89 -13.45 -9.95 7.61
C PRO A 89 -13.39 -10.47 9.06
N CYS A 90 -12.57 -9.83 9.91
CA CYS A 90 -12.52 -10.09 11.36
C CYS A 90 -13.68 -9.39 12.09
N SER A 91 -13.95 -9.80 13.34
CA SER A 91 -14.97 -9.13 14.14
C SER A 91 -14.62 -7.66 14.42
N PRO A 92 -15.60 -6.74 14.49
CA PRO A 92 -15.34 -5.33 14.82
C PRO A 92 -14.58 -5.16 16.14
N ALA A 93 -14.87 -5.96 17.17
CA ALA A 93 -14.19 -5.88 18.45
C ALA A 93 -12.69 -6.21 18.35
N THR A 94 -12.34 -7.24 17.57
CA THR A 94 -10.95 -7.60 17.30
C THR A 94 -10.23 -6.47 16.57
N PHE A 95 -10.89 -5.90 15.55
CA PHE A 95 -10.36 -4.78 14.77
C PHE A 95 -10.08 -3.55 15.65
N PHE A 96 -11.09 -3.10 16.41
CA PHE A 96 -10.96 -1.93 17.30
C PHE A 96 -9.89 -2.13 18.36
N GLY A 97 -9.79 -3.34 18.92
CA GLY A 97 -8.77 -3.69 19.91
C GLY A 97 -7.35 -3.63 19.33
N ALA A 98 -7.15 -4.18 18.14
CA ALA A 98 -5.85 -4.18 17.48
C ALA A 98 -5.41 -2.77 17.08
N GLU A 99 -6.31 -1.95 16.52
CA GLU A 99 -6.01 -0.55 16.19
C GLU A 99 -5.68 0.27 17.45
N LYS A 100 -6.45 0.11 18.54
CA LYS A 100 -6.17 0.79 19.82
C LYS A 100 -4.80 0.44 20.41
N ASN A 101 -4.35 -0.80 20.21
CA ASN A 101 -3.08 -1.29 20.75
C ASN A 101 -1.90 -1.11 19.78
N ARG A 102 -2.12 -0.50 18.61
CA ARG A 102 -1.05 -0.27 17.64
C ARG A 102 -0.02 0.70 18.22
N ILE A 103 1.25 0.33 18.09
CA ILE A 103 2.39 1.16 18.45
C ILE A 103 3.49 1.02 17.39
N CYS A 104 4.28 2.07 17.20
CA CYS A 104 5.50 1.98 16.40
C CYS A 104 6.50 1.05 17.10
N VAL A 105 6.93 -0.01 16.42
CA VAL A 105 7.98 -0.91 16.91
C VAL A 105 9.16 -0.89 15.95
N ARG A 106 10.21 -0.16 16.34
CA ARG A 106 11.48 -0.03 15.59
C ARG A 106 12.42 -1.20 15.86
N ARG A 107 11.94 -2.42 15.62
CA ARG A 107 12.69 -3.67 15.82
C ARG A 107 12.12 -4.78 14.93
N CYS A 108 13.00 -5.50 14.26
CA CYS A 108 12.61 -6.68 13.48
C CYS A 108 12.12 -7.84 14.38
N GLN A 109 11.28 -8.71 13.82
CA GLN A 109 10.87 -9.94 14.49
C GLN A 109 12.06 -10.88 14.76
N ASP A 110 11.93 -11.71 15.79
CA ASP A 110 13.04 -12.54 16.30
C ASP A 110 13.57 -13.55 15.27
N ILE A 111 12.71 -14.01 14.36
CA ILE A 111 13.07 -14.95 13.29
C ILE A 111 13.82 -14.28 12.14
N TYR A 112 13.85 -12.96 12.09
CA TYR A 112 14.53 -12.19 11.04
C TYR A 112 15.95 -11.82 11.50
N TYR A 113 16.95 -12.39 10.81
CA TYR A 113 18.38 -12.26 11.18
C TYR A 113 19.24 -11.61 10.10
N GLN A 114 18.65 -11.16 8.98
CA GLN A 114 19.41 -10.62 7.85
C GLN A 114 19.98 -9.23 8.15
N ASN A 115 19.17 -8.34 8.74
CA ASN A 115 19.52 -6.96 9.03
C ASN A 115 18.91 -6.50 10.36
N LYS A 116 19.41 -5.40 10.94
CA LYS A 116 18.68 -4.66 11.98
C LYS A 116 17.62 -3.75 11.36
N TYR A 117 16.69 -3.26 12.18
CA TYR A 117 15.58 -2.41 11.73
C TYR A 117 16.04 -1.21 10.88
N ASP A 118 17.01 -0.43 11.34
CA ASP A 118 17.48 0.75 10.59
C ASP A 118 18.29 0.37 9.35
N GLU A 119 18.99 -0.77 9.37
CA GLU A 119 19.78 -1.30 8.25
C GLU A 119 18.90 -1.92 7.17
N ASP A 120 17.69 -2.36 7.52
CA ASP A 120 16.71 -2.95 6.60
C ASP A 120 15.83 -1.91 5.89
N LYS A 121 16.09 -0.61 6.08
CA LYS A 121 15.29 0.45 5.47
C LYS A 121 15.55 0.58 3.98
N HIS A 122 14.47 0.53 3.21
CA HIS A 122 14.48 0.70 1.76
C HIS A 122 13.85 2.03 1.38
N TYR A 123 14.57 2.83 0.60
CA TYR A 123 14.21 4.22 0.28
C TYR A 123 13.72 4.35 -1.17
N GLY A 124 12.70 5.18 -1.34
CA GLY A 124 12.12 5.51 -2.63
C GLY A 124 12.62 6.83 -3.21
N VAL A 125 12.23 7.08 -4.44
CA VAL A 125 12.22 8.42 -5.03
C VAL A 125 10.77 8.67 -5.43
N PHE A 126 10.20 9.80 -5.03
CA PHE A 126 8.85 10.20 -5.39
C PHE A 126 8.84 11.68 -5.77
N GLN A 127 8.23 12.00 -6.90
CA GLN A 127 8.03 13.37 -7.37
C GLN A 127 6.60 13.52 -7.90
N PRO A 128 5.72 14.26 -7.21
CA PRO A 128 4.37 14.49 -7.71
C PRO A 128 4.42 15.35 -8.98
N TYR A 129 3.51 15.09 -9.91
CA TYR A 129 3.37 15.89 -11.12
C TYR A 129 1.89 16.16 -11.44
N PRO A 130 1.51 17.41 -11.75
CA PRO A 130 2.32 18.62 -11.60
C PRO A 130 2.51 18.98 -10.11
N LEU A 131 3.63 19.66 -9.78
CA LEU A 131 3.98 20.00 -8.40
C LEU A 131 3.07 21.07 -7.77
N GLU A 132 2.52 21.96 -8.58
CA GLU A 132 1.71 23.10 -8.13
C GLU A 132 0.34 22.63 -7.61
N ASP A 133 -0.10 23.12 -6.46
CA ASP A 133 -1.40 22.79 -5.85
C ASP A 133 -1.71 21.28 -5.77
N PHE A 134 -0.68 20.42 -5.67
CA PHE A 134 -0.87 18.97 -5.65
C PHE A 134 -1.66 18.50 -4.42
N ASP A 135 -1.41 19.12 -3.27
CA ASP A 135 -2.10 18.86 -1.99
C ASP A 135 -3.60 19.19 -2.03
N LYS A 136 -4.04 20.06 -2.95
CA LYS A 136 -5.44 20.48 -3.08
C LYS A 136 -6.27 19.60 -4.02
N ARG A 137 -5.66 18.63 -4.69
CA ARG A 137 -6.30 17.76 -5.70
C ARG A 137 -6.66 16.37 -5.17
N ILE A 138 -6.44 16.15 -3.87
CA ILE A 138 -6.47 14.83 -3.27
C ILE A 138 -7.81 14.59 -2.57
N ILE A 139 -8.69 13.78 -3.16
CA ILE A 139 -9.91 13.27 -2.50
C ILE A 139 -10.02 11.75 -2.72
N TYR A 140 -9.41 10.96 -1.84
CA TYR A 140 -9.48 9.50 -1.94
C TYR A 140 -10.55 8.89 -1.02
N TRP A 141 -11.42 8.04 -1.57
CA TRP A 141 -12.19 7.05 -0.80
C TRP A 141 -11.57 5.66 -0.84
N HIS A 142 -10.91 5.30 -1.95
CA HIS A 142 -10.28 3.98 -2.13
C HIS A 142 -8.96 4.10 -2.92
N VAL A 143 -7.86 3.57 -2.39
CA VAL A 143 -6.53 3.63 -3.02
C VAL A 143 -6.15 2.26 -3.59
N VAL A 144 -5.71 2.23 -4.85
CA VAL A 144 -5.28 1.00 -5.54
C VAL A 144 -3.93 1.20 -6.23
N ARG A 145 -3.30 0.10 -6.63
CA ARG A 145 -2.03 0.11 -7.35
C ARG A 145 -2.23 -0.18 -8.83
N LEU A 146 -1.97 0.79 -9.70
CA LEU A 146 -1.95 0.59 -11.15
C LEU A 146 -0.71 -0.20 -11.56
N ILE A 147 -0.87 -1.20 -12.42
CA ILE A 147 0.20 -2.10 -12.88
C ILE A 147 0.34 -2.20 -14.41
N GLY A 148 -0.60 -1.64 -15.17
CA GLY A 148 -0.56 -1.70 -16.62
C GLY A 148 -1.75 -1.01 -17.27
N TRP A 149 -1.79 -1.04 -18.60
CA TRP A 149 -2.88 -0.52 -19.42
C TRP A 149 -3.05 -1.39 -20.67
N GLY A 150 -4.19 -1.26 -21.35
CA GLY A 150 -4.43 -1.95 -22.60
C GLY A 150 -5.68 -1.46 -23.33
N GLN A 151 -6.02 -2.15 -24.41
CA GLN A 151 -7.23 -1.94 -25.20
C GLN A 151 -8.09 -3.20 -25.17
N ALA A 152 -9.40 -3.04 -25.02
CA ALA A 152 -10.38 -4.12 -25.10
C ALA A 152 -10.78 -4.41 -26.56
N GLU A 153 -11.45 -5.53 -26.80
CA GLU A 153 -11.87 -5.95 -28.15
C GLU A 153 -12.84 -4.96 -28.80
N ASP A 154 -13.60 -4.21 -28.01
CA ASP A 154 -14.51 -3.16 -28.46
C ASP A 154 -13.81 -1.82 -28.75
N GLY A 155 -12.48 -1.76 -28.63
CA GLY A 155 -11.67 -0.57 -28.85
C GLY A 155 -11.52 0.35 -27.63
N SER A 156 -12.20 0.08 -26.52
CA SER A 156 -12.09 0.89 -25.30
C SER A 156 -10.75 0.69 -24.59
N HIS A 157 -10.19 1.76 -24.02
CA HIS A 157 -8.93 1.70 -23.27
C HIS A 157 -9.19 1.45 -21.78
N TYR A 158 -8.26 0.76 -21.13
CA TYR A 158 -8.34 0.49 -19.70
C TYR A 158 -6.98 0.54 -19.00
N TRP A 159 -7.03 0.84 -17.71
CA TRP A 159 -5.95 0.63 -16.75
C TRP A 159 -6.17 -0.69 -16.01
N THR A 160 -5.09 -1.40 -15.72
CA THR A 160 -5.09 -2.60 -14.86
C THR A 160 -4.61 -2.22 -13.47
N ALA A 161 -5.38 -2.58 -12.46
CA ALA A 161 -5.14 -2.22 -11.07
C ALA A 161 -5.21 -3.45 -10.15
N ILE A 162 -4.34 -3.49 -9.14
CA ILE A 162 -4.38 -4.47 -8.06
C ILE A 162 -5.12 -3.85 -6.88
N ASN A 163 -6.12 -4.58 -6.41
CA ASN A 163 -6.88 -4.23 -5.21
C ASN A 163 -6.25 -4.85 -3.96
N SER A 164 -6.58 -4.30 -2.80
CA SER A 164 -6.10 -4.77 -1.51
C SER A 164 -7.11 -5.63 -0.75
N PHE A 165 -8.03 -6.30 -1.45
CA PHE A 165 -9.00 -7.23 -0.86
C PHE A 165 -8.54 -8.69 -0.93
N GLY A 166 -7.36 -8.94 -1.50
CA GLY A 166 -6.79 -10.28 -1.64
C GLY A 166 -7.26 -11.00 -2.91
N GLU A 167 -6.70 -12.19 -3.14
CA GLU A 167 -6.82 -12.91 -4.41
C GLU A 167 -8.21 -13.52 -4.66
N HIS A 168 -9.07 -13.59 -3.64
CA HIS A 168 -10.44 -14.12 -3.79
C HIS A 168 -11.41 -13.10 -4.42
N TRP A 169 -11.00 -11.83 -4.51
CA TRP A 169 -11.82 -10.75 -5.03
C TRP A 169 -11.47 -10.45 -6.50
N GLY A 170 -12.48 -10.16 -7.34
CA GLY A 170 -12.26 -9.78 -8.74
C GLY A 170 -11.60 -10.88 -9.56
N ASP A 171 -10.68 -10.50 -10.45
CA ASP A 171 -9.87 -11.44 -11.22
C ASP A 171 -8.54 -11.70 -10.49
N SER A 172 -8.57 -12.60 -9.51
CA SER A 172 -7.40 -12.92 -8.68
C SER A 172 -6.79 -11.71 -7.96
N GLY A 173 -7.63 -10.78 -7.48
CA GLY A 173 -7.23 -9.51 -6.85
C GLY A 173 -7.04 -8.34 -7.82
N VAL A 174 -7.19 -8.58 -9.12
CA VAL A 174 -6.99 -7.59 -10.19
C VAL A 174 -8.34 -7.12 -10.75
N PHE A 175 -8.38 -5.87 -11.23
CA PHE A 175 -9.51 -5.32 -11.98
C PHE A 175 -9.06 -4.34 -13.07
N LYS A 176 -9.98 -4.04 -13.99
CA LYS A 176 -9.76 -3.07 -15.07
C LYS A 176 -10.62 -1.83 -14.84
N ILE A 177 -10.04 -0.65 -15.07
CA ILE A 177 -10.69 0.65 -14.96
C ILE A 177 -10.75 1.27 -16.35
N ASN A 178 -11.92 1.67 -16.83
CA ASN A 178 -12.05 2.34 -18.12
C ASN A 178 -11.29 3.68 -18.09
N ALA A 179 -10.42 3.90 -19.08
CA ALA A 179 -9.55 5.07 -19.13
C ALA A 179 -10.33 6.37 -19.33
N ASP A 180 -11.40 6.36 -20.13
CA ASP A 180 -12.25 7.55 -20.37
C ASP A 180 -12.92 8.02 -19.07
N TRP A 181 -13.22 7.07 -18.17
CA TRP A 181 -13.78 7.40 -16.85
C TRP A 181 -12.72 8.00 -15.93
N MET A 182 -11.47 7.54 -16.02
CA MET A 182 -10.37 8.10 -15.23
C MET A 182 -10.14 9.58 -15.58
N GLU A 183 -10.15 9.92 -16.87
CA GLU A 183 -10.02 11.30 -17.34
C GLU A 183 -11.25 12.13 -16.93
N LYS A 184 -12.46 11.63 -17.19
CA LYS A 184 -13.71 12.33 -16.92
C LYS A 184 -13.92 12.69 -15.45
N TYR A 185 -13.51 11.80 -14.53
CA TYR A 185 -13.65 11.99 -13.09
C TYR A 185 -12.37 12.49 -12.42
N GLY A 186 -11.31 12.76 -13.19
CA GLY A 186 -10.05 13.28 -12.69
C GLY A 186 -9.22 12.30 -11.85
N LEU A 187 -9.54 11.00 -11.89
CA LEU A 187 -8.84 9.95 -11.13
C LEU A 187 -7.38 9.80 -11.56
N GLU A 188 -7.04 10.20 -12.78
CA GLU A 188 -5.66 10.24 -13.28
C GLU A 188 -4.78 11.28 -12.56
N TYR A 189 -5.37 12.40 -12.10
CA TYR A 189 -4.64 13.44 -11.37
C TYR A 189 -4.39 13.08 -9.92
N GLU A 190 -5.07 12.05 -9.43
CA GLU A 190 -4.87 11.50 -8.11
C GLU A 190 -3.92 10.29 -8.14
N ALA A 191 -3.40 9.90 -9.32
CA ALA A 191 -2.37 8.90 -9.44
C ALA A 191 -0.99 9.48 -9.09
N ALA A 192 -0.36 8.93 -8.05
CA ALA A 192 1.03 9.22 -7.74
C ALA A 192 1.95 8.56 -8.77
N LEU A 193 2.50 9.34 -9.70
CA LEU A 193 3.61 8.93 -10.55
C LEU A 193 4.88 8.95 -9.71
N VAL A 194 5.28 7.77 -9.25
CA VAL A 194 6.51 7.59 -8.47
C VAL A 194 7.68 7.34 -9.41
#